data_AF-A0A1H4ZIV8-F1
#
_entry.id   AF-A0A1H4ZIV8-F1
#
_cell.length_a   1.000
_cell.length_b   1.000
_cell.length_c   1.000
_cell.angle_alpha   90.00
_cell.angle_beta   90.00
_cell.angle_gamma   90.00
#
_symmetry.space_group_name_H-M   'P 1'
#
loop_
_entity.id
_entity.type
_entity.pdbx_description
1 polymer ?
#
loop_
_entity_poly.entity_id
_entity_poly.type
_entity_poly.pdbx_seq_one_letter_code
_entity_poly.pdbx_strand_id
1 'polypeptide(L)' 'MARSKASARDALKKLREQRGELDVREAQLRDETAAELGKILIECGAEMIEPADLKQLVRASMTLGIEAALQRLAPA' A
#
# COMPACT_ATOMS: atom_id res chain seq x y z
N MET A 1 -43.60 -7.83 18.52
CA MET A 1 -42.39 -8.66 18.26
C MET A 1 -41.89 -8.64 16.80
N ALA A 2 -42.72 -8.34 15.77
CA ALA A 2 -42.27 -8.35 14.37
C ALA A 2 -41.45 -7.12 13.91
N ARG A 3 -41.66 -5.93 14.50
CA ARG A 3 -40.95 -4.69 14.13
C ARG A 3 -39.46 -4.67 14.54
N SER A 4 -39.06 -5.32 15.64
CA SER A 4 -37.66 -5.32 16.11
C SER A 4 -36.73 -6.20 15.27
N LYS A 5 -37.25 -7.29 14.69
CA LYS A 5 -36.47 -8.16 13.79
C LYS A 5 -36.14 -7.49 12.45
N ALA A 6 -37.05 -6.67 11.92
CA ALA A 6 -36.80 -5.87 10.73
C ALA A 6 -35.70 -4.83 10.98
N SER A 7 -35.76 -4.12 12.12
CA SER A 7 -34.73 -3.12 12.45
C SER A 7 -33.36 -3.74 12.74
N ALA A 8 -33.30 -4.95 13.30
CA ALA A 8 -32.04 -5.67 13.50
C ALA A 8 -31.40 -6.12 12.18
N ARG A 9 -32.21 -6.55 11.20
CA ARG A 9 -31.73 -6.90 9.86
C ARG A 9 -31.17 -5.69 9.14
N ASP A 10 -31.86 -4.56 9.22
CA ASP A 10 -31.43 -3.31 8.58
C ASP A 10 -30.15 -2.76 9.23
N ALA A 11 -30.04 -2.84 10.57
CA ALA A 11 -28.82 -2.51 11.30
C ALA A 11 -27.64 -3.39 10.87
N LEU A 12 -27.86 -4.70 10.73
CA LEU A 12 -26.83 -5.63 10.24
C LEU A 12 -26.41 -5.33 8.80
N LYS A 13 -27.36 -4.96 7.93
CA LYS A 13 -27.06 -4.55 6.55
C LYS A 13 -26.16 -3.31 6.54
N LYS A 14 -26.53 -2.29 7.31
CA LYS A 14 -25.75 -1.05 7.43
C LYS A 14 -24.34 -1.30 7.97
N LEU A 15 -24.19 -2.17 8.97
CA LEU A 15 -22.87 -2.54 9.50
C LEU A 15 -21.98 -3.21 8.46
N ARG A 16 -22.54 -4.03 7.57
CA ARG A 16 -21.78 -4.68 6.48
C ARG A 16 -21.32 -3.68 5.43
N GLU A 17 -22.18 -2.72 5.09
CA GLU A 17 -21.85 -1.64 4.16
C GLU A 17 -20.71 -0.78 4.75
N GLN A 18 -20.83 -0.36 6.01
CA GLN A 18 -19.79 0.38 6.72
C GLN A 18 -18.46 -0.38 6.81
N ARG A 19 -18.50 -1.71 7.01
CA ARG A 19 -17.29 -2.53 6.99
C ARG A 19 -16.61 -2.50 5.61
N GLY A 20 -17.38 -2.62 4.53
CA GLY A 20 -16.84 -2.54 3.17
C GLY A 20 -16.19 -1.18 2.88
N GLU A 21 -16.80 -0.09 3.34
CA GLU A 21 -16.22 1.26 3.23
C GLU A 21 -14.90 1.39 4.01
N LEU A 22 -14.84 0.81 5.22
CA LEU A 22 -13.61 0.79 6.03
C LEU A 22 -12.50 -0.05 5.37
N ASP A 23 -12.82 -1.22 4.81
CA ASP A 23 -11.85 -2.07 4.13
C ASP A 23 -11.21 -1.33 2.93
N VAL A 24 -12.03 -0.60 2.16
CA VAL A 24 -11.53 0.25 1.06
C VAL A 24 -10.65 1.38 1.59
N ARG A 25 -11.05 2.04 2.67
CA ARG A 25 -10.27 3.15 3.24
C ARG A 25 -8.96 2.66 3.84
N GLU A 26 -8.94 1.49 4.47
CA GLU A 26 -7.72 0.86 4.98
C GLU A 26 -6.73 0.56 3.85
N ALA A 27 -7.21 0.03 2.72
CA ALA A 27 -6.38 -0.21 1.55
C ALA A 27 -5.75 1.09 1.03
N GLN A 28 -6.55 2.15 0.88
CA GLN A 28 -6.07 3.47 0.46
C GLN A 28 -5.02 4.03 1.43
N LEU A 29 -5.27 3.97 2.74
CA LEU A 29 -4.34 4.46 3.75
C LEU A 29 -3.03 3.67 3.76
N ARG A 30 -3.07 2.36 3.50
CA ARG A 30 -1.86 1.54 3.33
C ARG A 30 -1.03 1.98 2.13
N ASP A 31 -1.68 2.22 1.00
CA ASP A 31 -1.00 2.69 -0.22
C ASP A 31 -0.38 4.08 -0.01
N GLU A 32 -1.13 5.00 0.61
CA GLU A 32 -0.66 6.34 0.99
C GLU A 32 0.55 6.25 1.93
N THR A 33 0.49 5.40 2.96
CA THR A 33 1.59 5.18 3.91
C THR A 33 2.82 4.59 3.22
N ALA A 34 2.65 3.63 2.31
CA ALA A 34 3.76 3.03 1.58
C ALA A 34 4.46 4.07 0.69
N ALA A 35 3.70 4.96 0.05
CA ALA A 35 4.25 6.06 -0.75
C ALA A 35 5.03 7.06 0.11
N GLU A 36 4.50 7.43 1.28
CA GLU A 36 5.14 8.36 2.21
C GLU A 36 6.40 7.76 2.82
N LEU A 37 6.37 6.49 3.24
CA LEU A 37 7.56 5.76 3.69
C LEU A 37 8.61 5.65 2.58
N GLY A 38 8.19 5.38 1.35
CA GLY A 38 9.09 5.38 0.19
C GLY A 38 9.77 6.72 0.01
N LYS A 39 9.04 7.83 0.11
CA LYS A 39 9.60 9.19 0.05
C LYS A 39 10.60 9.43 1.18
N ILE A 40 10.25 9.07 2.42
CA ILE A 40 11.13 9.20 3.59
C ILE A 40 12.41 8.37 3.39
N LEU A 41 12.34 7.15 2.86
CA LEU A 41 13.54 6.34 2.60
C LEU A 41 14.46 6.99 1.55
N ILE A 42 13.89 7.64 0.54
CA ILE A 42 14.66 8.39 -0.47
C ILE A 42 15.30 9.63 0.16
N GLU A 43 14.54 10.37 0.96
CA GLU A 43 14.95 11.64 1.54
C GLU A 43 15.89 11.48 2.76
N CYS A 44 15.70 10.43 3.57
CA CYS A 44 16.56 10.09 4.72
C CYS A 44 17.78 9.25 4.33
N GLY A 45 17.78 8.63 3.14
CA GLY A 45 18.96 7.98 2.55
C GLY A 45 19.98 8.96 1.96
N ALA A 46 19.87 10.25 2.27
CA ALA A 46 20.71 11.35 1.81
C ALA A 46 22.17 11.33 2.35
N GLU A 47 22.74 10.14 2.54
CA GLU A 47 24.19 10.00 2.61
C GLU A 47 24.82 9.17 1.47
N MET A 48 24.08 8.46 0.59
CA MET A 48 24.78 7.59 -0.40
C MET A 48 24.19 7.39 -1.81
N ILE A 49 22.97 7.82 -2.16
CA ILE A 49 22.47 7.70 -3.56
C ILE A 49 21.84 9.00 -4.05
N GLU A 50 22.34 9.50 -5.17
CA GLU A 50 21.76 10.66 -5.86
C GLU A 50 20.36 10.33 -6.41
N PRO A 51 19.39 11.26 -6.37
CA PRO A 51 18.03 11.02 -6.86
C PRO A 51 17.95 10.59 -8.34
N ALA A 52 18.93 11.00 -9.16
CA ALA A 52 19.03 10.57 -10.55
C ALA A 52 19.37 9.07 -10.67
N ASP A 53 20.31 8.61 -9.84
CA ASP A 53 20.78 7.23 -9.82
C ASP A 53 19.68 6.29 -9.30
N LEU A 54 18.92 6.74 -8.29
CA LEU A 54 17.76 5.99 -7.83
C LEU A 54 16.69 5.83 -8.92
N LYS A 55 16.37 6.91 -9.65
CA LYS A 55 15.40 6.85 -10.76
C LYS A 55 15.88 5.88 -11.85
N GLN A 56 17.18 5.86 -12.12
CA GLN A 56 17.76 4.94 -13.08
C GLN A 56 17.70 3.49 -12.60
N LEU A 57 18.00 3.24 -11.31
CA LEU A 57 17.90 1.92 -10.69
C LEU A 57 16.48 1.37 -10.75
N VAL A 58 15.48 2.20 -10.44
CA VAL A 58 14.05 1.82 -10.53
C VAL A 58 13.66 1.46 -11.96
N ARG A 59 14.03 2.29 -12.96
CA ARG A 59 13.76 2.01 -14.38
C ARG A 59 14.42 0.72 -14.86
N ALA A 60 15.68 0.49 -14.47
CA ALA A 60 16.41 -0.72 -14.80
C ALA A 60 15.74 -1.96 -14.19
N SER A 61 15.29 -1.86 -12.94
CA SER A 61 14.59 -2.94 -12.23
C SER A 61 13.24 -3.28 -12.86
N MET A 62 12.47 -2.28 -13.29
CA MET A 62 11.21 -2.48 -14.01
C MET A 62 11.40 -3.16 -15.38
N THR A 63 12.50 -2.86 -16.07
CA THR A 63 12.83 -3.48 -17.37
C THR A 63 13.25 -4.94 -17.20
N LEU A 64 13.96 -5.24 -16.11
CA LEU A 64 14.47 -6.58 -15.81
C LEU A 64 13.42 -7.51 -15.18
N GLY A 65 12.40 -6.92 -14.54
CA GLY A 65 11.50 -7.61 -13.63
C GLY A 65 12.04 -7.62 -12.20
N ILE A 66 11.16 -7.38 -11.22
CA ILE A 66 11.51 -7.17 -9.81
C ILE A 66 12.29 -8.37 -9.24
N GLU A 67 11.83 -9.60 -9.51
CA GLU A 67 12.45 -10.82 -8.99
C GLU A 67 13.91 -11.00 -9.46
N ALA A 68 14.16 -10.76 -10.75
CA ALA A 68 15.48 -10.86 -11.34
C ALA A 68 16.41 -9.73 -10.87
N ALA A 69 15.84 -8.55 -10.57
CA ALA A 69 16.60 -7.43 -10.01
C ALA A 69 17.04 -7.74 -8.57
N LEU A 70 16.14 -8.33 -7.76
CA LEU A 70 16.43 -8.72 -6.38
C LEU A 70 17.54 -9.78 -6.29
N GLN A 71 17.55 -10.77 -7.19
CA GLN A 71 18.61 -11.78 -7.24
C GLN A 71 20.01 -11.18 -7.47
N ARG A 72 20.10 -10.02 -8.15
CA ARG A 72 21.38 -9.33 -8.40
C ARG A 72 21.81 -8.42 -7.26
N LEU A 73 20.88 -8.01 -6.41
CA LEU A 73 21.13 -7.16 -5.24
C LEU A 73 21.38 -7.99 -3.97
N ALA A 74 21.03 -9.27 -3.98
CA ALA A 74 21.38 -10.18 -2.89
C ALA A 74 22.92 -10.30 -2.77
N PRO A 75 23.47 -10.29 -1.53
CA PRO A 75 24.88 -10.62 -1.34
C PRO A 75 25.15 -12.05 -1.82
N ALA A 76 26.33 -12.27 -2.40
CA ALA A 76 26.79 -13.58 -2.87
C ALA A 76 26.88 -14.62 -1.76
#